data_AF-A0A7J7IJX3-F1
#
_entry.id   AF-A0A7J7IJX3-F1
#
_cell.length_a   1.000
_cell.length_b   1.000
_cell.length_c   1.000
_cell.angle_alpha   90.00
_cell.angle_beta   90.00
_cell.angle_gamma   90.00
#
_symmetry.space_group_name_H-M   'P 1'
#
loop_
_entity.id
_entity.type
_entity.pdbx_description
1 polymer ?
#
loop_
_entity_poly.entity_id
_entity_poly.type
_entity_poly.pdbx_seq_one_letter_code
_entity_poly.pdbx_strand_id
1 'polypeptide(L)'
;MPQLLSRVTAHTSTVVRSELCSLLADCVVAYPGQAIWCILPLASALDATRATTGQEIIEEARRRGDAALGALLDSGLELCAQLVRVCMQTPPRGLRQMTASMHLRGLRRLLRERLQSFAIPVPVSRVSSSAPAD
;
A
#
# COMPACT_ATOMS: atom_id res chain seq x y z
N MET A 1 8.23 -8.87 -4.83
CA MET A 1 7.11 -8.88 -3.84
C MET A 1 5.78 -9.44 -4.35
N PRO A 2 5.25 -9.11 -5.55
CA PRO A 2 3.89 -9.52 -5.95
C PRO A 2 3.63 -11.04 -5.92
N GLN A 3 4.62 -11.84 -6.31
CA GLN A 3 4.51 -13.30 -6.28
C GLN A 3 4.40 -13.86 -4.86
N LEU A 4 5.13 -13.30 -3.89
CA LEU A 4 5.07 -13.69 -2.48
C LEU A 4 3.71 -13.34 -1.87
N LEU A 5 3.16 -12.17 -2.22
CA LEU A 5 1.85 -11.73 -1.73
C LEU A 5 0.71 -12.60 -2.24
N SER A 6 0.78 -13.06 -3.49
CA SER A 6 -0.20 -14.02 -4.00
C SER A 6 -0.13 -15.37 -3.28
N ARG A 7 1.07 -15.77 -2.83
CA ARG A 7 1.28 -17.07 -2.18
C ARG A 7 0.89 -17.06 -0.72
N VAL A 8 1.22 -16.01 0.04
CA VAL A 8 0.92 -15.93 1.48
C VAL A 8 -0.58 -15.96 1.75
N THR A 9 -1.40 -15.36 0.88
CA THR A 9 -2.85 -15.28 1.05
C THR A 9 -3.60 -16.56 0.67
N ALA A 10 -2.97 -17.46 -0.10
CA ALA A 10 -3.59 -18.68 -0.62
C ALA A 10 -3.02 -19.97 0.01
N HIS A 11 -2.03 -19.87 0.89
CA HIS A 11 -1.37 -21.02 1.48
C HIS A 11 -2.21 -21.65 2.60
N THR A 12 -2.44 -22.95 2.53
CA THR A 12 -3.21 -23.71 3.53
C THR A 12 -2.40 -23.99 4.80
N SER A 13 -1.09 -24.22 4.67
CA SER A 13 -0.19 -24.43 5.82
C SER A 13 0.02 -23.13 6.60
N THR A 14 -0.37 -23.14 7.87
CA THR A 14 -0.21 -22.02 8.80
C THR A 14 1.25 -21.74 9.11
N VAL A 15 2.10 -22.77 9.18
CA VAL A 15 3.55 -22.64 9.41
C VAL A 15 4.20 -21.87 8.26
N VAL A 16 3.95 -22.30 7.02
CA VAL A 16 4.51 -21.63 5.83
C VAL A 16 3.99 -20.21 5.71
N ARG A 17 2.70 -19.98 6.03
CA ARG A 17 2.13 -18.63 6.04
C ARG A 17 2.83 -17.73 7.06
N SER A 18 3.09 -18.22 8.27
CA SER A 18 3.82 -17.48 9.30
C SER A 18 5.23 -17.10 8.85
N GLU A 19 5.98 -18.03 8.25
CA GLU A 19 7.32 -17.77 7.71
C GLU A 19 7.28 -16.74 6.57
N LEU A 20 6.29 -16.82 5.69
CA LEU A 20 6.09 -15.83 4.62
C LEU A 20 5.75 -14.44 5.19
N CYS A 21 4.88 -14.36 6.20
CA CYS A 21 4.57 -13.10 6.88
C CYS A 21 5.82 -12.48 7.51
N SER A 22 6.65 -13.31 8.17
CA SER A 22 7.95 -12.92 8.74
C SER A 22 8.89 -12.35 7.67
N LEU A 23 9.07 -13.05 6.55
CA LEU A 23 9.95 -12.60 5.46
C LEU A 23 9.43 -11.32 4.79
N LEU A 24 8.12 -11.17 4.65
CA LEU A 24 7.51 -9.95 4.13
C LEU A 24 7.69 -8.78 5.11
N ALA A 25 7.64 -9.02 6.42
CA ALA A 25 7.93 -8.00 7.43
C ALA A 25 9.39 -7.53 7.34
N ASP A 26 10.35 -8.44 7.16
CA ASP A 26 11.76 -8.07 6.94
C ASP A 26 11.94 -7.20 5.69
N CYS A 27 11.20 -7.50 4.62
CA CYS A 27 11.20 -6.66 3.42
C CYS A 27 10.67 -5.24 3.69
N VAL A 28 9.65 -5.11 4.56
CA VAL A 28 9.09 -3.81 4.95
C VAL A 28 10.08 -3.02 5.80
N VAL A 29 10.78 -3.67 6.72
CA VAL A 29 11.80 -3.02 7.55
C VAL A 29 12.99 -2.57 6.71
N ALA A 30 13.46 -3.41 5.79
CA ALA A 30 14.63 -3.11 4.96
C ALA A 30 14.35 -2.07 3.87
N TYR A 31 13.15 -2.09 3.27
CA TYR A 31 12.80 -1.23 2.12
C TYR A 31 11.41 -0.60 2.27
N PRO A 32 11.16 0.19 3.33
CA PRO A 32 9.82 0.66 3.66
C PRO A 32 9.19 1.47 2.53
N GLY A 33 9.93 2.39 1.91
CA GLY A 33 9.41 3.25 0.85
C GLY A 33 8.84 2.51 -0.37
N GLN A 34 9.24 1.26 -0.61
CA GLN A 34 8.74 0.44 -1.73
C GLN A 34 7.74 -0.62 -1.27
N ALA A 35 8.07 -1.35 -0.19
CA ALA A 35 7.30 -2.49 0.26
C ALA A 35 5.90 -2.10 0.77
N ILE A 36 5.78 -0.93 1.41
CA ILE A 36 4.51 -0.44 1.97
C ILE A 36 3.41 -0.32 0.91
N TRP A 37 3.76 -0.01 -0.34
CA TRP A 37 2.79 0.10 -1.43
C TRP A 37 2.17 -1.23 -1.84
N CYS A 38 2.79 -2.34 -1.46
CA CYS A 38 2.22 -3.66 -1.68
C CYS A 38 1.48 -4.19 -0.45
N ILE A 39 1.93 -3.84 0.77
CA ILE A 39 1.38 -4.36 2.03
C ILE A 39 0.15 -3.57 2.50
N LEU A 40 0.18 -2.24 2.44
CA LEU A 40 -0.91 -1.40 2.96
C LEU A 40 -2.26 -1.64 2.24
N PRO A 41 -2.31 -1.79 0.89
CA PRO A 41 -3.56 -2.15 0.23
C PRO A 41 -4.02 -3.58 0.56
N LEU A 42 -3.09 -4.50 0.84
CA LEU A 42 -3.42 -5.85 1.26
C LEU A 42 -4.13 -5.84 2.61
N ALA A 43 -3.60 -5.06 3.56
CA ALA A 43 -4.20 -4.85 4.89
C ALA A 43 -5.56 -4.13 4.85
N SER A 44 -5.88 -3.46 3.74
CA SER A 44 -7.15 -2.77 3.48
C SER A 44 -8.08 -3.54 2.52
N ALA A 45 -7.77 -4.81 2.22
CA ALA A 45 -8.54 -5.61 1.28
C ALA A 45 -9.95 -5.94 1.81
N LEU A 46 -10.92 -6.11 0.89
CA LEU A 46 -12.27 -6.54 1.24
C LEU A 46 -12.33 -8.00 1.70
N ASP A 47 -11.42 -8.83 1.19
CA ASP A 47 -11.30 -10.22 1.63
C ASP A 47 -10.66 -10.29 3.02
N ALA A 48 -11.35 -10.91 3.97
CA ALA A 48 -10.95 -10.94 5.37
C ALA A 48 -9.61 -11.67 5.59
N THR A 49 -9.34 -12.72 4.81
CA THR A 49 -8.09 -13.48 4.92
C THR A 49 -6.90 -12.62 4.49
N ARG A 50 -7.04 -11.92 3.36
CA ARG A 50 -6.06 -10.97 2.84
C ARG A 50 -5.84 -9.80 3.78
N ALA A 51 -6.91 -9.21 4.31
CA ALA A 51 -6.82 -8.12 5.27
C ALA A 51 -6.08 -8.55 6.54
N THR A 52 -6.45 -9.69 7.12
CA THR A 52 -5.80 -10.25 8.32
C THR A 52 -4.32 -10.52 8.06
N THR A 53 -3.99 -11.16 6.95
CA THR A 53 -2.59 -11.42 6.55
C THR A 53 -1.80 -10.12 6.40
N GLY A 54 -2.39 -9.09 5.79
CA GLY A 54 -1.76 -7.78 5.66
C GLY A 54 -1.49 -7.13 7.02
N GLN A 55 -2.43 -7.25 7.97
CA GLN A 55 -2.25 -6.73 9.34
C GLN A 55 -1.18 -7.50 10.11
N GLU A 56 -1.12 -8.83 9.97
CA GLU A 56 -0.04 -9.64 10.57
C GLU A 56 1.35 -9.17 10.11
N ILE A 57 1.52 -8.90 8.81
CA ILE A 57 2.78 -8.41 8.26
C ILE A 57 3.12 -7.01 8.82
N ILE A 58 2.11 -6.12 8.91
CA ILE A 58 2.30 -4.77 9.45
C ILE A 58 2.72 -4.83 10.93
N GLU A 59 2.04 -5.64 11.73
CA GLU A 59 2.34 -5.77 13.16
C GLU A 59 3.74 -6.35 13.37
N GLU A 60 4.10 -7.38 12.61
CA GLU A 60 5.44 -7.97 12.72
C GLU A 60 6.53 -7.00 12.27
N ALA A 61 6.28 -6.20 11.23
CA ALA A 61 7.19 -5.13 10.81
C ALA A 61 7.32 -4.03 11.88
N ARG A 62 6.22 -3.67 12.58
CA ARG A 62 6.27 -2.71 13.70
C ARG A 62 7.10 -3.22 14.86
N ARG A 63 6.99 -4.50 15.23
CA ARG A 63 7.79 -5.07 16.31
C ARG A 63 9.29 -5.05 16.01
N ARG A 64 9.67 -5.19 14.73
CA ARG A 64 11.06 -5.28 14.28
C ARG A 64 11.67 -3.92 13.94
N GLY A 65 10.86 -2.97 13.47
CA GLY A 65 11.29 -1.66 13.05
C GLY A 65 11.36 -0.63 14.18
N ASP A 66 11.68 0.60 13.79
CA ASP A 66 11.74 1.74 14.69
C ASP A 66 10.41 2.53 14.73
N ALA A 67 10.37 3.56 15.58
CA ALA A 67 9.20 4.44 15.69
C ALA A 67 8.89 5.20 14.39
N ALA A 68 9.91 5.48 13.56
CA ALA A 68 9.72 6.15 12.28
C ALA A 68 8.99 5.25 11.28
N LEU A 69 9.33 3.95 11.24
CA LEU A 69 8.60 2.96 10.47
C LEU A 69 7.14 2.85 10.94
N GLY A 70 6.91 2.82 12.25
CA GLY A 70 5.56 2.80 12.82
C GLY A 70 4.72 3.99 12.32
N ALA A 71 5.25 5.21 12.42
CA ALA A 71 4.58 6.42 11.95
C ALA A 71 4.33 6.43 10.43
N LEU A 72 5.25 5.84 9.65
CA LEU A 72 5.11 5.66 8.21
C LEU A 72 3.97 4.69 7.88
N LEU A 73 3.88 3.55 8.57
CA LEU A 73 2.82 2.57 8.39
C LEU A 73 1.45 3.15 8.74
N ASP A 74 1.35 3.92 9.83
CA ASP A 74 0.12 4.62 10.22
C ASP A 74 -0.33 5.64 9.16
N SER A 75 0.61 6.48 8.71
CA SER A 75 0.33 7.47 7.67
C SER A 75 -0.05 6.81 6.34
N GLY A 76 0.55 5.68 6.03
CA GLY A 76 0.24 4.87 4.85
C GLY A 76 -1.13 4.22 4.89
N LEU A 77 -1.53 3.64 6.03
CA LEU A 77 -2.87 3.09 6.23
C LEU A 77 -3.93 4.19 6.10
N GLU A 78 -3.69 5.36 6.71
CA GLU A 78 -4.59 6.51 6.58
C GLU A 78 -4.70 6.99 5.13
N LEU A 79 -3.58 7.04 4.40
CA LEU A 79 -3.57 7.36 2.98
C LEU A 79 -4.40 6.37 2.16
N CYS A 80 -4.19 5.06 2.35
CA CYS A 80 -4.97 4.03 1.67
C CYS A 80 -6.47 4.20 1.94
N ALA A 81 -6.86 4.43 3.20
CA ALA A 81 -8.26 4.66 3.56
C ALA A 81 -8.85 5.90 2.87
N GLN A 82 -8.11 7.01 2.81
CA GLN A 82 -8.56 8.21 2.10
C GLN A 82 -8.68 7.97 0.59
N LEU A 83 -7.70 7.30 -0.03
CA LEU A 83 -7.75 6.99 -1.46
C LEU A 83 -8.94 6.08 -1.80
N VAL A 84 -9.23 5.08 -0.97
CA VAL A 84 -10.43 4.23 -1.15
C VAL A 84 -11.70 5.07 -1.05
N ARG A 85 -11.83 5.96 -0.05
CA ARG A 85 -12.99 6.85 0.07
C ARG A 85 -13.18 7.73 -1.15
N VAL A 86 -12.09 8.24 -1.72
CA VAL A 86 -12.10 9.03 -2.95
C VAL A 86 -12.61 8.22 -4.12
N CYS A 87 -12.12 6.99 -4.29
CA CYS A 87 -12.57 6.09 -5.35
C CYS A 87 -14.05 5.70 -5.22
N MET A 88 -14.56 5.63 -3.99
CA MET A 88 -15.96 5.29 -3.70
C MET A 88 -16.89 6.52 -3.68
N GLN A 89 -16.37 7.74 -3.77
CA GLN A 89 -17.17 8.95 -3.70
C GLN A 89 -17.90 9.17 -5.03
N THR A 90 -19.23 9.21 -4.99
CA THR A 90 -20.03 9.62 -6.14
C THR A 90 -19.79 11.10 -6.44
N PRO A 91 -19.43 11.48 -7.68
CA PRO A 91 -19.25 12.88 -8.04
C PRO A 91 -20.55 13.67 -7.82
N PRO A 92 -20.49 14.89 -7.24
CA PRO A 92 -21.65 15.75 -7.14
C PRO A 92 -22.24 16.06 -8.52
N ARG A 93 -23.58 16.04 -8.63
CA ARG A 93 -24.27 16.35 -9.88
C ARG A 93 -23.92 17.78 -10.32
N GLY A 94 -23.47 17.93 -11.57
CA GLY A 94 -23.17 19.25 -12.17
C GLY A 94 -21.69 19.65 -12.19
N LEU A 95 -20.79 18.89 -11.56
CA LEU A 95 -19.34 19.15 -11.66
C LEU A 95 -18.73 18.45 -12.88
N ARG A 96 -18.18 19.22 -13.83
CA ARG A 96 -17.41 18.68 -14.97
C ARG A 96 -16.02 18.18 -14.57
N GLN A 97 -15.46 18.71 -13.48
CA GLN A 97 -14.13 18.36 -13.00
C GLN A 97 -14.10 18.41 -11.47
N MET A 98 -13.53 17.38 -10.85
CA MET A 98 -13.21 17.37 -9.43
C MET A 98 -11.69 17.36 -9.25
N THR A 99 -11.18 18.34 -8.51
CA THR A 99 -9.77 18.39 -8.11
C THR A 99 -9.61 17.98 -6.66
N ALA A 100 -8.63 17.12 -6.38
CA ALA A 100 -8.32 16.65 -5.03
C ALA A 100 -7.96 17.81 -4.08
N SER A 101 -7.31 18.85 -4.60
CA SER A 101 -6.89 20.02 -3.84
C SER A 101 -8.04 20.87 -3.29
N MET A 102 -9.21 20.87 -3.95
CA MET A 102 -10.39 21.63 -3.52
C MET A 102 -11.44 20.75 -2.81
N HIS A 103 -11.64 19.52 -3.29
CA HIS A 103 -12.76 18.68 -2.86
C HIS A 103 -12.36 17.60 -1.83
N LEU A 104 -11.06 17.31 -1.68
CA LEU A 104 -10.55 16.22 -0.85
C LEU A 104 -9.61 16.75 0.25
N ARG A 105 -10.16 17.55 1.16
CA ARG A 105 -9.39 18.21 2.24
C ARG A 105 -8.57 17.23 3.09
N GLY A 106 -9.11 16.06 3.40
CA GLY A 106 -8.42 15.01 4.17
C GLY A 106 -7.17 14.48 3.45
N LEU A 107 -7.31 14.13 2.16
CA LEU A 107 -6.20 13.67 1.33
C LEU A 107 -5.13 14.77 1.16
N ARG A 108 -5.56 16.02 0.93
CA ARG A 108 -4.65 17.17 0.81
C ARG A 108 -3.81 17.39 2.08
N ARG A 109 -4.43 17.26 3.26
CA ARG A 109 -3.72 17.40 4.54
C ARG A 109 -2.65 16.31 4.68
N LEU A 110 -2.99 15.05 4.42
CA LEU A 110 -2.05 13.93 4.48
C LEU A 110 -0.85 14.11 3.55
N LEU A 111 -1.10 14.47 2.29
CA LEU A 111 -0.05 14.66 1.28
C LEU A 111 0.93 15.78 1.67
N ARG A 112 0.43 16.85 2.31
CA ARG A 112 1.26 18.00 2.67
C ARG A 112 2.05 17.78 3.95
N GLU A 113 1.45 17.15 4.95
CA GLU A 113 1.96 17.13 6.32
C GLU A 113 2.65 15.82 6.71
N ARG A 114 2.22 14.68 6.14
CA ARG A 114 2.63 13.35 6.63
C ARG A 114 3.34 12.47 5.61
N LEU A 115 3.28 12.83 4.33
CA LEU A 115 3.78 11.99 3.24
C LEU A 115 5.00 12.59 2.52
N GLN A 116 5.69 13.55 3.12
CA GLN A 116 6.91 14.14 2.54
C GLN A 116 8.05 13.12 2.39
N SER A 117 8.08 12.10 3.26
CA SER A 117 9.03 10.99 3.23
C SER A 117 8.55 9.78 2.41
N PHE A 118 7.33 9.81 1.90
CA PHE A 118 6.75 8.71 1.14
C PHE A 118 7.24 8.76 -0.32
N ALA A 119 8.05 7.78 -0.73
CA ALA A 119 8.41 7.63 -2.14
C ALA A 119 7.19 7.10 -2.90
N ILE A 120 6.57 7.91 -3.75
CA ILE A 120 5.41 7.51 -4.55
C ILE A 120 5.88 6.74 -5.79
N PRO A 121 5.46 5.48 -5.98
CA PRO A 121 5.78 4.73 -7.18
C PRO A 121 5.00 5.33 -8.34
N VAL A 122 5.70 6.06 -9.21
CA VAL A 122 5.14 6.53 -10.47
C VAL A 122 5.25 5.38 -11.47
N PRO A 123 4.15 4.93 -12.10
CA PRO A 123 4.25 3.92 -13.14
C PRO A 123 5.08 4.48 -14.29
N VAL A 124 6.27 3.93 -14.50
CA VAL A 124 7.03 4.17 -15.72
C VAL A 124 6.27 3.41 -16.80
N SER A 125 5.56 4.12 -17.67
CA SER A 125 4.99 3.55 -18.89
C SER A 125 6.15 2.89 -19.65
N ARG A 126 6.29 1.57 -19.51
CA ARG A 126 7.20 0.80 -20.34
C ARG A 126 6.61 0.84 -21.74
N VAL A 127 6.99 1.85 -22.52
CA VAL A 127 6.91 1.76 -23.97
C VAL A 127 7.78 0.57 -24.32
N SER A 128 7.15 -0.56 -24.61
CA SER A 128 7.79 -1.72 -25.20
C SER A 128 8.30 -1.29 -26.57
N SER A 129 9.52 -0.75 -26.65
CA SER A 129 10.24 -0.69 -27.91
C SER A 129 10.64 -2.12 -28.24
N SER A 130 9.73 -2.88 -28.84
CA SER A 130 10.16 -3.97 -29.72
C SER A 130 10.93 -3.31 -30.85
N ALA A 131 12.26 -3.39 -30.78
CA ALA A 131 13.11 -3.06 -31.91
C ALA A 131 12.69 -3.94 -33.11
N PRO A 132 12.57 -3.39 -34.33
CA PRO A 132 12.47 -4.23 -35.51
C PRO A 132 13.78 -5.01 -35.63
N ALA A 133 13.67 -6.33 -35.80
CA ALA A 133 14.79 -7.16 -36.19
C ALA A 133 15.07 -6.88 -37.68
N ASP A 134 16.25 -6.35 -37.97
CA ASP A 134 16.86 -6.38 -39.30
C ASP A 134 17.54 -7.75 -39.53
#